data_AF-A0A7Y4TBV3-F1
#
_entry.id   AF-A0A7Y4TBV3-F1
#
_cell.length_a   1.000
_cell.length_b   1.000
_cell.length_c   1.000
_cell.angle_alpha   90.00
_cell.angle_beta   90.00
_cell.angle_gamma   90.00
#
_symmetry.space_group_name_H-M   'P 1'
#
loop_
_entity.id
_entity.type
_entity.pdbx_description
1 polymer ?
#
loop_
_entity_poly.entity_id
_entity_poly.type
_entity_poly.pdbx_seq_one_letter_code
_entity_poly.pdbx_strand_id
1 'polypeptide(L)'
;MTDALPSSELLTFFKALAHESRLKLVGLLTERERSVQELASLVELKEPTVSHHLAMLKEAGLVRLRQDGNTHWYALETKTLTTRAKTMLMKEKLAELAVAGASDDKAVLNYLTPEGRLKAFPATPKKRRPILAWLARHFEEGRTYSEAEVNETIERRHHDRETFRREMVGQKMLARKGGQYWRLPESGWVG
;
A
#
# COMPACT_ATOMS: atom_id res chain seq x y z
N MET A 1 9.31 -20.03 -4.34
CA MET A 1 9.24 -18.74 -5.04
C MET A 1 8.27 -17.88 -4.27
N THR A 2 8.73 -16.76 -3.72
CA THR A 2 7.93 -15.84 -2.91
C THR A 2 6.89 -15.17 -3.80
N ASP A 3 5.63 -15.57 -3.63
CA ASP A 3 4.50 -14.87 -4.22
C ASP A 3 4.48 -13.45 -3.64
N ALA A 4 4.84 -12.47 -4.46
CA ALA A 4 4.77 -11.08 -4.07
C ALA A 4 3.30 -10.76 -3.80
N LEU A 5 3.00 -10.14 -2.65
CA LEU A 5 1.63 -9.80 -2.28
C LEU A 5 0.92 -9.14 -3.47
N PRO A 6 -0.31 -9.52 -3.83
CA PRO A 6 -1.02 -9.01 -5.01
C PRO A 6 -1.12 -7.49 -5.07
N SER A 7 -1.07 -6.80 -3.92
CA SER A 7 -0.98 -5.35 -3.81
C SER A 7 0.32 -4.75 -4.38
N SER A 8 1.44 -5.48 -4.30
CA SER A 8 2.73 -5.03 -4.84
C SER A 8 2.79 -5.08 -6.36
N GLU A 9 2.24 -6.13 -6.97
CA GLU A 9 2.15 -6.27 -8.43
C GLU A 9 1.24 -5.21 -9.04
N LEU A 10 0.10 -4.96 -8.38
CA LEU A 10 -0.86 -3.92 -8.71
C LEU A 10 -0.24 -2.51 -8.66
N LEU A 11 0.49 -2.21 -7.59
CA LEU A 11 1.21 -0.95 -7.45
C LEU A 11 2.32 -0.81 -8.48
N THR A 12 3.08 -1.87 -8.78
CA THR A 12 4.12 -1.84 -9.82
C THR A 12 3.52 -1.54 -11.19
N PHE A 13 2.40 -2.19 -11.54
CA PHE A 13 1.68 -1.94 -12.78
C PHE A 13 1.21 -0.48 -12.89
N PHE A 14 0.51 0.03 -11.88
CA PHE A 14 0.01 1.41 -11.92
C PHE A 14 1.13 2.45 -11.80
N LYS A 15 2.20 2.20 -11.05
CA LYS A 15 3.38 3.09 -11.03
C LYS A 15 4.08 3.16 -12.38
N ALA A 16 4.15 2.05 -13.11
CA ALA A 16 4.68 2.05 -14.46
C ALA A 16 3.82 2.92 -15.41
N LEU A 17 2.52 3.04 -15.17
CA LEU A 17 1.63 3.92 -15.95
C LEU A 17 1.50 5.35 -15.40
N ALA A 18 1.75 5.59 -14.11
CA ALA A 18 1.58 6.89 -13.46
C ALA A 18 2.72 7.87 -13.76
N HIS A 19 3.01 8.09 -15.05
CA HIS A 19 3.98 9.08 -15.52
C HIS A 19 3.68 9.49 -16.95
N GLU A 20 3.66 10.80 -17.19
CA GLU A 20 3.26 11.39 -18.47
C GLU A 20 4.03 10.81 -19.67
N SER A 21 5.37 10.84 -19.63
CA SER A 21 6.18 10.31 -20.74
C SER A 21 5.94 8.83 -21.01
N ARG A 22 5.67 8.01 -19.98
CA ARG A 22 5.38 6.58 -20.18
C ARG A 22 4.02 6.36 -20.83
N LEU A 23 3.03 7.17 -20.48
CA LEU A 23 1.73 7.16 -21.16
C LEU A 23 1.84 7.58 -22.63
N LYS A 24 2.66 8.61 -22.94
CA LYS A 24 2.96 9.00 -24.33
C LYS A 24 3.60 7.85 -25.10
N LEU A 25 4.62 7.19 -24.53
CA LEU A 25 5.27 6.02 -25.15
C LEU A 25 4.28 4.88 -25.38
N VAL A 26 3.46 4.54 -24.39
CA VAL A 26 2.40 3.52 -24.53
C VAL A 26 1.45 3.88 -25.68
N GLY A 27 1.00 5.13 -25.75
CA GLY A 27 0.14 5.62 -26.84
C GLY A 27 0.78 5.44 -28.21
N LEU A 28 2.03 5.87 -28.39
CA LEU A 28 2.76 5.70 -29.66
C LEU A 28 2.95 4.22 -30.06
N LEU A 29 3.08 3.33 -29.07
CA LEU A 29 3.23 1.88 -29.27
C LEU A 29 1.90 1.16 -29.53
N THR A 30 0.75 1.83 -29.37
CA THR A 30 -0.55 1.26 -29.80
C THR A 30 -0.68 1.17 -31.31
N GLU A 31 0.01 2.05 -32.05
CA GLU A 31 -0.06 2.12 -33.51
C GLU A 31 0.80 1.05 -34.17
N ARG A 32 2.07 0.93 -33.74
CA ARG A 32 3.04 -0.05 -34.23
C ARG A 32 4.24 -0.17 -33.29
N GLU A 33 5.08 -1.16 -33.55
CA GLU A 33 6.39 -1.21 -32.91
C GLU A 33 7.30 -0.05 -33.37
N ARG A 34 8.11 0.45 -32.44
CA ARG A 34 9.02 1.59 -32.66
C ARG A 34 10.36 1.34 -31.99
N SER A 35 11.42 1.94 -32.52
CA SER A 35 12.75 1.89 -31.91
C SER A 35 12.89 2.91 -30.78
N VAL A 36 13.91 2.74 -29.92
CA VAL A 36 14.23 3.72 -28.86
C VAL A 36 14.50 5.11 -29.43
N GLN A 37 15.29 5.20 -30.51
CA GLN A 37 15.63 6.44 -31.18
C GLN A 37 14.40 7.15 -31.75
N GLU A 38 13.49 6.39 -32.36
CA GLU A 38 12.24 6.92 -32.89
C GLU A 38 11.35 7.47 -31.76
N LEU A 39 11.19 6.70 -30.69
CA LEU A 39 10.39 7.10 -29.54
C LEU A 39 10.97 8.36 -28.87
N ALA A 40 12.29 8.40 -28.66
CA ALA A 40 13.01 9.56 -28.13
C ALA A 40 12.74 10.83 -28.93
N SER A 41 12.75 10.73 -30.26
CA SER A 41 12.45 11.84 -31.15
C SER A 41 10.99 12.30 -31.01
N LEU A 42 10.03 11.37 -30.94
CA LEU A 42 8.59 11.68 -30.87
C LEU A 42 8.14 12.27 -29.54
N VAL A 43 8.77 11.88 -28.43
CA VAL A 43 8.44 12.41 -27.10
C VAL A 43 9.37 13.53 -26.64
N GLU A 44 10.30 13.95 -27.51
CA GLU A 44 11.29 15.01 -27.25
C GLU A 44 12.16 14.75 -26.00
N LEU A 45 12.61 13.51 -25.83
CA LEU A 45 13.47 13.09 -24.72
C LEU A 45 14.77 12.46 -25.23
N LYS A 46 15.76 12.36 -24.34
CA LYS A 46 17.01 11.65 -24.66
C LYS A 46 16.79 10.13 -24.63
N GLU A 47 17.50 9.40 -25.50
CA GLU A 47 17.40 7.93 -25.58
C GLU A 47 17.64 7.20 -24.25
N PRO A 48 18.58 7.61 -23.36
CA PRO A 48 18.73 6.96 -22.05
C PRO A 48 17.48 7.10 -21.18
N THR A 49 16.80 8.24 -21.24
CA THR A 49 15.53 8.48 -20.51
C THR A 49 14.42 7.58 -21.03
N VAL A 50 14.28 7.49 -22.35
CA VAL A 50 13.30 6.61 -22.99
C VAL A 50 13.61 5.14 -22.70
N SER A 51 14.88 4.73 -22.74
CA SER A 51 15.30 3.37 -22.41
C SER A 51 14.96 3.00 -20.97
N HIS A 52 15.18 3.92 -20.03
CA HIS A 52 14.80 3.74 -18.63
C HIS A 52 13.27 3.60 -18.47
N HIS A 53 12.49 4.42 -19.17
CA HIS A 53 11.04 4.30 -19.20
C HIS A 53 10.54 2.98 -19.78
N LEU A 54 11.13 2.54 -20.89
CA LEU A 54 10.81 1.26 -21.53
C LEU A 54 11.21 0.06 -20.66
N ALA A 55 12.30 0.16 -19.90
CA ALA A 55 12.68 -0.87 -18.93
C ALA A 55 11.62 -1.03 -17.83
N MET A 56 11.11 0.07 -17.27
CA MET A 56 10.03 0.04 -16.28
C MET A 56 8.73 -0.53 -16.87
N LEU A 57 8.38 -0.17 -18.11
CA LEU A 57 7.22 -0.73 -18.80
C LEU A 57 7.39 -2.23 -19.09
N LYS A 58 8.61 -2.67 -19.43
CA LYS A 58 8.94 -4.08 -19.67
C LYS A 58 8.87 -4.90 -18.38
N GLU A 59 9.41 -4.38 -17.28
CA GLU A 59 9.32 -5.01 -15.95
C GLU A 59 7.86 -5.14 -15.50
N ALA A 60 7.04 -4.13 -15.79
CA ALA A 60 5.60 -4.19 -15.60
C ALA A 60 4.87 -5.05 -16.65
N GLY A 61 5.56 -5.76 -17.55
CA GLY A 61 4.96 -6.64 -18.56
C GLY A 61 4.07 -5.94 -19.60
N LEU A 62 4.22 -4.62 -19.77
CA LEU A 62 3.40 -3.79 -20.65
C LEU A 62 3.95 -3.72 -22.07
N VAL A 63 5.25 -3.93 -22.24
CA VAL A 63 5.91 -3.91 -23.56
C VAL A 63 6.80 -5.13 -23.72
N ARG A 64 6.93 -5.61 -24.96
CA ARG A 64 7.94 -6.59 -25.35
C ARG A 64 9.07 -5.92 -26.12
N LEU A 65 10.24 -6.56 -26.07
CA LEU A 65 11.44 -6.16 -26.79
C LEU A 65 11.76 -7.23 -27.84
N ARG A 66 11.93 -6.80 -29.09
CA ARG A 66 12.49 -7.59 -30.19
C ARG A 66 13.81 -6.95 -30.62
N GLN A 67 14.84 -7.76 -30.79
CA GLN A 67 16.11 -7.29 -31.35
C GLN A 67 16.15 -7.62 -32.84
N ASP A 68 16.57 -6.64 -33.65
CA ASP A 68 16.75 -6.79 -35.10
C ASP A 68 18.07 -6.14 -35.51
N GLY A 69 19.09 -6.97 -35.73
CA GLY A 69 20.48 -6.53 -35.82
C GLY A 69 20.92 -5.78 -34.56
N ASN A 70 21.33 -4.52 -34.73
CA ASN A 70 21.74 -3.64 -33.63
C ASN A 70 20.59 -2.76 -33.08
N THR A 71 19.36 -2.94 -33.58
CA THR A 71 18.22 -2.10 -33.23
C THR A 71 17.29 -2.83 -32.26
N HIS A 72 16.88 -2.12 -31.21
CA HIS A 72 15.88 -2.58 -30.25
C HIS A 72 14.50 -2.03 -30.60
N TRP A 73 13.57 -2.92 -30.91
CA TRP A 73 12.19 -2.61 -31.25
C TRP A 73 11.26 -2.95 -30.08
N TYR A 74 10.44 -1.99 -29.69
CA TYR A 74 9.46 -2.16 -28.63
C TYR A 74 8.06 -2.22 -29.20
N ALA A 75 7.24 -3.12 -28.66
CA ALA A 75 5.83 -3.24 -29.01
C ALA A 75 4.97 -3.33 -27.75
N LEU A 76 3.75 -2.78 -27.79
CA LEU A 76 2.81 -2.87 -26.69
C LEU A 76 2.24 -4.29 -26.56
N GLU A 77 2.15 -4.79 -25.33
CA GLU A 77 1.46 -6.02 -24.99
C GLU A 77 -0.02 -5.74 -24.69
N THR A 78 -0.81 -5.40 -25.72
CA THR A 78 -2.21 -4.95 -25.56
C THR A 78 -3.10 -5.98 -24.85
N LYS A 79 -2.92 -7.27 -25.12
CA LYS A 79 -3.64 -8.35 -24.43
C LYS A 79 -3.31 -8.37 -22.94
N THR A 80 -2.02 -8.29 -22.61
CA THR A 80 -1.57 -8.23 -21.21
C THR A 80 -2.07 -7.00 -20.50
N LEU A 81 -2.02 -5.83 -21.14
CA LEU A 81 -2.54 -4.58 -20.60
C LEU A 81 -4.04 -4.69 -20.27
N THR A 82 -4.86 -5.15 -21.21
CA THR A 82 -6.32 -5.27 -21.03
C THR A 82 -6.70 -6.32 -20.00
N THR A 83 -6.10 -7.51 -20.04
CA THR A 83 -6.36 -8.57 -19.08
C THR A 83 -5.94 -8.15 -17.68
N ARG A 84 -4.72 -7.62 -17.51
CA ARG A 84 -4.23 -7.22 -16.19
C ARG A 84 -5.03 -6.05 -15.64
N ALA A 85 -5.33 -5.01 -16.42
CA ALA A 85 -6.17 -3.91 -15.97
C ALA A 85 -7.54 -4.41 -15.49
N LYS A 86 -8.19 -5.32 -16.22
CA LYS A 86 -9.48 -5.91 -15.81
C LYS A 86 -9.35 -6.67 -14.50
N THR A 87 -8.41 -7.61 -14.39
CA THR A 87 -8.19 -8.43 -13.19
C THR A 87 -7.83 -7.58 -11.97
N MET A 88 -7.01 -6.56 -12.18
CA MET A 88 -6.49 -5.67 -11.14
C MET A 88 -7.54 -4.68 -10.62
N LEU A 89 -8.50 -4.28 -11.47
CA LEU A 89 -9.62 -3.40 -11.11
C LEU A 89 -10.85 -4.17 -10.59
N MET A 90 -10.76 -5.51 -10.43
CA MET A 90 -11.83 -6.28 -9.78
C MET A 90 -11.96 -5.86 -8.31
N LYS A 91 -13.21 -5.84 -7.82
CA LYS A 91 -13.59 -5.28 -6.51
C LYS A 91 -12.81 -5.92 -5.36
N GLU A 92 -12.50 -7.20 -5.47
CA GLU A 92 -11.76 -8.00 -4.49
C GLU A 92 -10.29 -7.54 -4.40
N LYS A 93 -9.65 -7.25 -5.54
CA LYS A 93 -8.26 -6.76 -5.60
C LYS A 93 -8.12 -5.31 -5.17
N LEU A 94 -9.13 -4.48 -5.47
CA LEU A 94 -9.18 -3.10 -4.98
C LEU A 94 -9.42 -3.02 -3.47
N ALA A 95 -10.22 -3.93 -2.90
CA ALA A 95 -10.41 -4.03 -1.46
C ALA A 95 -9.09 -4.32 -0.71
N GLU A 96 -8.21 -5.16 -1.29
CA GLU A 96 -6.86 -5.42 -0.76
C GLU A 96 -5.98 -4.15 -0.70
N LEU A 97 -6.18 -3.17 -1.61
CA LEU A 97 -5.50 -1.87 -1.56
C LEU A 97 -6.09 -0.90 -0.53
N ALA A 98 -7.41 -0.93 -0.33
CA ALA A 98 -8.09 -0.07 0.64
C ALA A 98 -7.63 -0.36 2.08
N VAL A 99 -7.31 -1.61 2.39
CA VAL A 99 -6.68 -1.98 3.67
C VAL A 99 -5.26 -1.40 3.81
N ALA A 100 -4.57 -1.14 2.70
CA ALA A 100 -3.19 -0.63 2.69
C ALA A 100 -3.08 0.91 2.74
N GLY A 101 -4.20 1.65 2.62
CA GLY A 101 -4.23 3.11 2.49
C GLY A 101 -4.43 3.92 3.78
N ALA A 102 -4.60 3.28 4.94
CA ALA A 102 -4.66 3.99 6.23
C ALA A 102 -3.23 4.34 6.70
N SER A 103 -2.89 5.63 6.64
CA SER A 103 -1.53 6.16 6.53
C SER A 103 -0.57 5.99 7.74
N ASP A 104 -0.97 5.31 8.82
CA ASP A 104 -0.05 4.88 9.91
C ASP A 104 0.08 3.35 10.03
N ASP A 105 -0.69 2.60 9.23
CA ASP A 105 -0.92 1.17 9.47
C ASP A 105 0.13 0.27 8.84
N LYS A 106 1.01 0.76 7.94
CA LYS A 106 2.03 -0.08 7.30
C LYS A 106 3.00 -0.73 8.30
N ALA A 107 3.34 0.00 9.38
CA ALA A 107 4.15 -0.56 10.46
C ALA A 107 3.38 -1.63 11.24
N VAL A 108 2.06 -1.45 11.41
CA VAL A 108 1.16 -2.36 12.12
C VAL A 108 0.92 -3.65 11.32
N LEU A 109 0.79 -3.57 9.99
CA LEU A 109 0.59 -4.71 9.10
C LEU A 109 1.67 -5.79 9.26
N ASN A 110 2.92 -5.40 9.53
CA ASN A 110 4.01 -6.35 9.80
C ASN A 110 3.75 -7.21 11.05
N TYR A 111 2.91 -6.74 11.97
CA TYR A 111 2.57 -7.39 13.22
C TYR A 111 1.19 -8.03 13.21
N LEU A 112 0.41 -7.92 12.13
CA LEU A 112 -0.94 -8.51 12.06
C LEU A 112 -0.97 -9.86 11.32
N THR A 113 -1.87 -10.74 11.73
CA THR A 113 -2.30 -11.93 10.97
C THR A 113 -3.32 -11.50 9.89
N PRO A 114 -3.56 -12.32 8.86
CA PRO A 114 -4.59 -12.04 7.86
C PRO A 114 -5.99 -11.80 8.47
N GLU A 115 -6.26 -12.39 9.63
CA GLU A 115 -7.52 -12.26 10.39
C GLU A 115 -7.55 -11.01 11.30
N GLY A 116 -6.51 -10.16 11.25
CA GLY A 116 -6.45 -8.90 11.99
C GLY A 116 -6.03 -9.02 13.46
N ARG A 117 -5.44 -10.15 13.88
CA ARG A 117 -4.88 -10.32 15.24
C ARG A 117 -3.41 -9.96 15.28
N LEU A 118 -2.90 -9.52 16.43
CA LEU A 118 -1.48 -9.24 16.60
C LEU A 118 -0.68 -10.55 16.76
N LYS A 119 0.26 -10.78 15.84
CA LYS A 119 1.24 -11.89 15.89
C LYS A 119 2.16 -11.77 17.11
N ALA A 120 2.61 -10.56 17.40
CA ALA A 120 3.47 -10.25 18.53
C ALA A 120 3.35 -8.77 18.89
N PHE A 121 3.43 -8.45 20.18
CA PHE A 121 3.57 -7.09 20.65
C PHE A 121 5.07 -6.72 20.74
N PRO A 122 5.56 -5.73 19.97
CA PRO A 122 7.00 -5.42 19.89
C PRO A 122 7.60 -5.08 21.25
N ALA A 123 8.88 -5.39 21.49
CA ALA A 123 9.54 -5.02 22.75
C ALA A 123 9.84 -3.52 22.87
N THR A 124 10.08 -2.83 21.75
CA THR A 124 10.52 -1.42 21.75
C THR A 124 9.33 -0.44 21.72
N PRO A 125 9.27 0.58 22.60
CA PRO A 125 8.17 1.56 22.64
C PRO A 125 7.87 2.24 21.30
N LYS A 126 8.93 2.62 20.55
CA LYS A 126 8.81 3.25 19.22
C LYS A 126 8.04 2.38 18.21
N LYS A 127 8.12 1.05 18.32
CA LYS A 127 7.42 0.10 17.45
C LYS A 127 6.00 -0.24 17.97
N ARG A 128 5.73 -0.05 19.27
CA ARG A 128 4.40 -0.26 19.89
C ARG A 128 3.42 0.85 19.53
N ARG A 129 3.89 2.10 19.49
CA ARG A 129 3.06 3.28 19.22
C ARG A 129 2.12 3.15 18.01
N PRO A 130 2.57 2.77 16.80
CA PRO A 130 1.67 2.64 15.67
C PRO A 130 0.57 1.58 15.91
N ILE A 131 0.89 0.49 16.63
CA ILE A 131 -0.08 -0.55 16.97
C ILE A 131 -1.12 -0.02 17.97
N LEU A 132 -0.69 0.77 18.95
CA LEU A 132 -1.58 1.40 19.93
C LEU A 132 -2.48 2.45 19.28
N ALA A 133 -1.93 3.28 18.39
CA ALA A 133 -2.68 4.24 17.59
C ALA A 133 -3.75 3.56 16.73
N TRP A 134 -3.37 2.48 16.03
CA TRP A 134 -4.31 1.66 15.26
C TRP A 134 -5.41 1.06 16.14
N LEU A 135 -5.08 0.54 17.32
CA LEU A 135 -6.08 -0.01 18.23
C LEU A 135 -7.01 1.10 18.78
N ALA A 136 -6.46 2.26 19.12
CA ALA A 136 -7.22 3.40 19.61
C ALA A 136 -8.26 3.91 18.60
N ARG A 137 -8.03 3.72 17.28
CA ARG A 137 -8.98 4.03 16.19
C ARG A 137 -10.24 3.18 16.16
N HIS A 138 -10.28 2.11 16.94
CA HIS A 138 -11.49 1.31 17.09
C HIS A 138 -12.46 1.85 18.15
N PHE A 139 -12.06 2.88 18.90
CA PHE A 139 -12.93 3.60 19.83
C PHE A 139 -13.42 4.89 19.15
N GLU A 140 -14.72 5.15 19.25
CA GLU A 140 -15.38 6.33 18.72
C GLU A 140 -15.11 7.55 19.61
N GLU A 141 -14.91 8.71 19.00
CA GLU A 141 -14.78 9.97 19.72
C GLU A 141 -16.14 10.41 20.26
N GLY A 142 -16.17 10.94 21.49
CA GLY A 142 -17.41 11.35 22.15
C GLY A 142 -18.18 10.21 22.83
N ARG A 143 -17.76 8.94 22.67
CA ARG A 143 -18.33 7.80 23.39
C ARG A 143 -17.49 7.43 24.62
N THR A 144 -18.17 7.14 25.72
CA THR A 144 -17.57 6.50 26.90
C THR A 144 -17.75 4.99 26.87
N TYR A 145 -16.71 4.28 27.26
CA TYR A 145 -16.64 2.83 27.30
C TYR A 145 -16.35 2.36 28.72
N SER A 146 -17.09 1.37 29.18
CA SER A 146 -16.72 0.63 30.37
C SER A 146 -15.41 -0.13 30.17
N GLU A 147 -14.72 -0.43 31.27
CA GLU A 147 -13.52 -1.27 31.23
C GLU A 147 -13.77 -2.63 30.56
N ALA A 148 -14.96 -3.21 30.71
CA ALA A 148 -15.35 -4.46 30.06
C ALA A 148 -15.40 -4.31 28.53
N GLU A 149 -16.01 -3.25 28.01
CA GLU A 149 -16.07 -2.98 26.57
C GLU A 149 -14.68 -2.72 25.97
N VAL A 150 -13.82 -2.01 26.70
CA VAL A 150 -12.43 -1.79 26.29
C VAL A 150 -11.67 -3.13 26.25
N ASN A 151 -11.82 -3.95 27.28
CA ASN A 151 -11.19 -5.27 27.33
C ASN A 151 -11.65 -6.16 26.18
N GLU A 152 -12.95 -6.19 25.87
CA GLU A 152 -13.49 -6.96 24.75
C GLU A 152 -12.93 -6.50 23.41
N THR A 153 -12.84 -5.17 23.21
CA THR A 153 -12.28 -4.59 21.98
C THR A 153 -10.82 -4.98 21.76
N ILE A 154 -10.03 -5.02 22.85
CA ILE A 154 -8.63 -5.45 22.83
C ILE A 154 -8.52 -6.97 22.63
N GLU A 155 -9.33 -7.77 23.34
CA GLU A 155 -9.28 -9.25 23.33
C GLU A 155 -9.48 -9.85 21.93
N ARG A 156 -10.32 -9.20 21.11
CA ARG A 156 -10.50 -9.55 19.69
C ARG A 156 -9.18 -9.55 18.91
N ARG A 157 -8.15 -8.82 19.37
CA ARG A 157 -6.87 -8.60 18.67
C ARG A 157 -5.65 -9.10 19.45
N HIS A 158 -5.66 -9.04 20.79
CA HIS A 158 -4.56 -9.47 21.66
C HIS A 158 -5.05 -9.79 23.09
N HIS A 159 -4.46 -10.79 23.75
CA HIS A 159 -4.90 -11.28 25.08
C HIS A 159 -4.46 -10.36 26.26
N ASP A 160 -3.35 -9.64 26.10
CA ASP A 160 -2.83 -8.71 27.12
C ASP A 160 -3.60 -7.38 27.14
N ARG A 161 -4.80 -7.41 27.69
CA ARG A 161 -5.69 -6.24 27.80
C ARG A 161 -5.10 -5.13 28.67
N GLU A 162 -4.41 -5.50 29.74
CA GLU A 162 -3.92 -4.54 30.74
C GLU A 162 -2.79 -3.67 30.17
N THR A 163 -1.82 -4.28 29.49
CA THR A 163 -0.72 -3.52 28.87
C THR A 163 -1.24 -2.54 27.83
N PHE A 164 -2.16 -2.97 26.96
CA PHE A 164 -2.74 -2.11 25.94
C PHE A 164 -3.52 -0.93 26.54
N ARG A 165 -4.36 -1.17 27.55
CA ARG A 165 -5.08 -0.09 28.25
C ARG A 165 -4.10 0.89 28.90
N ARG A 166 -3.09 0.39 29.62
CA ARG A 166 -2.11 1.21 30.32
C ARG A 166 -1.31 2.09 29.34
N GLU A 167 -0.83 1.51 28.25
CA GLU A 167 -0.02 2.25 27.27
C GLU A 167 -0.86 3.27 26.47
N MET A 168 -2.09 2.92 26.07
CA MET A 168 -2.98 3.87 25.38
C MET A 168 -3.35 5.06 26.28
N VAL A 169 -3.53 4.84 27.59
CA VAL A 169 -3.74 5.94 28.53
C VAL A 169 -2.47 6.77 28.74
N GLY A 170 -1.31 6.11 28.89
CA GLY A 170 -0.02 6.79 29.03
C GLY A 170 0.33 7.68 27.83
N GLN A 171 -0.08 7.29 26.62
CA GLN A 171 0.14 8.04 25.37
C GLN A 171 -1.00 9.03 25.04
N LYS A 172 -1.92 9.28 25.98
CA LYS A 172 -3.09 10.17 25.78
C LYS A 172 -3.92 9.81 24.55
N MET A 173 -3.98 8.53 24.20
CA MET A 173 -4.89 8.02 23.16
C MET A 173 -6.27 7.75 23.75
N LEU A 174 -6.27 7.23 24.99
CA LEU A 174 -7.46 7.09 25.82
C LEU A 174 -7.28 7.91 27.11
N ALA A 175 -8.38 8.40 27.66
CA ALA A 175 -8.44 8.88 29.04
C ALA A 175 -9.29 7.93 29.89
N ARG A 176 -9.03 7.90 31.20
CA ARG A 176 -9.75 7.04 32.15
C ARG A 176 -10.16 7.80 33.41
N LYS A 177 -11.40 7.63 33.85
CA LYS A 177 -11.89 8.12 35.15
C LYS A 177 -12.99 7.20 35.68
N GLY A 178 -12.89 6.77 36.94
CA GLY A 178 -13.94 5.97 37.59
C GLY A 178 -14.28 4.66 36.88
N GLY A 179 -13.29 3.97 36.29
CA GLY A 179 -13.52 2.72 35.53
C GLY A 179 -14.09 2.92 34.12
N GLN A 180 -14.33 4.15 33.72
CA GLN A 180 -14.77 4.52 32.36
C GLN A 180 -13.59 5.04 31.54
N TYR A 181 -13.62 4.76 30.24
CA TYR A 181 -12.63 5.14 29.25
C TYR A 181 -13.28 5.95 28.14
N TRP A 182 -12.55 6.88 27.53
CA TRP A 182 -12.97 7.53 26.29
C TRP A 182 -11.75 7.88 25.45
N ARG A 183 -11.94 7.91 24.13
CA ARG A 183 -10.89 8.30 23.20
C ARG A 183 -10.66 9.80 23.23
N LEU A 184 -9.39 10.20 23.20
CA LEU A 184 -8.98 11.59 22.98
C LEU A 184 -8.75 11.83 21.47
N PRO A 185 -9.00 13.03 20.94
CA PRO A 185 -8.74 13.36 19.54
C PRO A 185 -7.27 13.10 19.16
N GLU A 186 -7.01 12.71 17.90
CA GLU A 186 -5.64 12.36 17.46
C GLU A 186 -4.65 13.53 17.62
N SER A 187 -5.11 14.78 17.54
CA SER A 187 -4.30 15.97 17.80
C SER A 187 -3.76 16.06 19.23
N GLY A 188 -4.35 15.33 20.18
CA GLY A 188 -3.94 15.28 21.59
C GLY A 188 -3.05 14.10 21.96
N TRP A 189 -2.75 13.20 21.02
CA TRP A 189 -1.95 12.01 21.29
C TRP A 189 -0.48 12.36 21.48
N VAL A 190 0.16 11.76 22.48
CA VAL A 190 1.57 12.01 22.81
C VAL A 190 2.42 10.75 22.66
N GLY A 191 3.71 10.95 22.44
CA GLY A 191 4.72 9.92 22.64
C GLY A 191 6.02 10.21 21.94
#